data_AF-A0A7C5N5U1-F1
#
_entry.id   AF-A0A7C5N5U1-F1
#
_cell.length_a   1.000
_cell.length_b   1.000
_cell.length_c   1.000
_cell.angle_alpha   90.00
_cell.angle_beta   90.00
_cell.angle_gamma   90.00
#
_symmetry.space_group_name_H-M   'P 1'
#
loop_
_entity.id
_entity.type
_entity.pdbx_description
1 polymer ?
#
loop_
_entity_poly.entity_id
_entity_poly.type
_entity_poly.pdbx_seq_one_letter_code
_entity_poly.pdbx_strand_id
1 'polypeptide(L)'
;MTQHGREPDDGARFASHPYASFLERVDKPARYTGGEVGAVPGDWDAVQARVCLAFPDVYDIGMSHLGYKILYSVLNDDPRTLAERAYCPWVDMERELRERDLPLVSLESYRPLADFDVVGFSLQYELTYTNILTMLDLGRIPLRSVDRGQDDPLVVAGGPVATHPEPVADFFDAVVIGDGEAKLTELALTWTRLKEEGVARSQRLRALAELGGIYVPSLYEVAV
;
A
#
# COMPACT_ATOMS: atom_id res chain seq x y z
N MET A 1 -36.58 -8.03 9.42
CA MET A 1 -35.70 -8.71 10.40
C MET A 1 -34.31 -8.78 9.80
N THR A 2 -33.58 -7.68 9.89
CA THR A 2 -32.21 -7.55 9.41
C THR A 2 -31.29 -8.22 10.42
N GLN A 3 -30.53 -9.21 9.97
CA GLN A 3 -29.46 -9.81 10.77
C GLN A 3 -28.39 -8.74 10.99
N HIS A 4 -28.27 -8.23 12.21
CA HIS A 4 -27.03 -7.60 12.66
C HIS A 4 -25.97 -8.70 12.66
N GLY A 5 -25.03 -8.62 11.71
CA GLY A 5 -23.79 -9.39 11.80
C GLY A 5 -23.16 -9.11 13.17
N ARG A 6 -22.73 -10.17 13.86
CA ARG A 6 -21.95 -10.04 15.09
C ARG A 6 -20.78 -9.10 14.80
N GLU A 7 -20.72 -7.97 15.52
CA GLU A 7 -19.47 -7.24 15.67
C GLU A 7 -18.41 -8.25 16.17
N PRO A 8 -17.22 -8.31 15.54
CA PRO A 8 -16.14 -9.11 16.09
C PRO A 8 -15.88 -8.68 17.53
N ASP A 9 -15.51 -9.60 18.41
CA ASP A 9 -15.11 -9.27 19.78
C ASP A 9 -13.86 -8.37 19.73
N ASP A 10 -14.06 -7.05 19.84
CA ASP A 10 -13.01 -6.03 19.78
C ASP A 10 -11.88 -6.32 20.79
N GLY A 11 -12.20 -6.96 21.92
CA GLY A 11 -11.21 -7.38 22.93
C GLY A 11 -10.25 -8.45 22.42
N ALA A 12 -10.73 -9.40 21.61
CA ALA A 12 -9.90 -10.45 21.02
C ALA A 12 -9.02 -9.91 19.88
N ARG A 13 -9.52 -8.96 19.09
CA ARG A 13 -8.77 -8.30 18.01
C ARG A 13 -7.63 -7.42 18.56
N PHE A 14 -7.85 -6.74 19.68
CA PHE A 14 -6.81 -5.92 20.29
C PHE A 14 -5.72 -6.78 20.95
N ALA A 15 -6.08 -7.91 21.57
CA ALA A 15 -5.12 -8.82 22.19
C ALA A 15 -4.14 -9.46 21.19
N SER A 16 -4.52 -9.60 19.90
CA SER A 16 -3.68 -10.11 18.82
C SER A 16 -2.97 -9.02 18.00
N HIS A 17 -3.16 -7.74 18.34
CA HIS A 17 -2.60 -6.63 17.59
C HIS A 17 -1.07 -6.57 17.78
N PRO A 18 -0.25 -6.49 16.71
CA PRO A 18 1.21 -6.60 16.80
C PRO A 18 1.85 -5.50 17.65
N TYR A 19 1.20 -4.34 17.71
CA TYR A 19 1.68 -3.19 18.49
C TYR A 19 1.09 -3.07 19.90
N ALA A 20 0.17 -3.95 20.31
CA ALA A 20 -0.61 -3.80 21.55
C ALA A 20 0.25 -3.58 22.81
N SER A 21 1.43 -4.21 22.86
CA SER A 21 2.32 -4.17 24.02
C SER A 21 3.03 -2.83 24.27
N PHE A 22 2.87 -1.84 23.38
CA PHE A 22 3.57 -0.56 23.50
C PHE A 22 2.79 0.65 22.96
N LEU A 23 1.53 0.49 22.55
CA LEU A 23 0.74 1.60 22.03
C LEU A 23 0.58 2.75 23.05
N GLU A 24 0.62 2.47 24.34
CA GLU A 24 0.59 3.48 25.40
C GLU A 24 1.83 4.39 25.44
N ARG A 25 2.90 4.02 24.71
CA ARG A 25 4.18 4.76 24.66
C ARG A 25 4.27 5.73 23.49
N VAL A 26 3.27 5.78 22.60
CA VAL A 26 3.25 6.63 21.41
C VAL A 26 2.12 7.66 21.46
N ASP A 27 2.32 8.79 20.80
CA ASP A 27 1.34 9.85 20.63
C ASP A 27 0.20 9.39 19.71
N LYS A 28 -1.04 9.63 20.16
CA LYS A 28 -2.27 9.28 19.45
C LYS A 28 -2.28 7.80 19.00
N PRO A 29 -2.31 6.83 19.94
CA PRO A 29 -2.26 5.39 19.62
C PRO A 29 -3.37 4.92 18.68
N ALA A 30 -4.53 5.57 18.72
CA ALA A 30 -5.67 5.27 17.84
C ALA A 30 -5.34 5.35 16.34
N ARG A 31 -4.25 6.02 15.94
CA ARG A 31 -3.75 6.03 14.55
C ARG A 31 -3.40 4.64 14.02
N TYR A 32 -3.07 3.72 14.93
CA TYR A 32 -2.45 2.45 14.59
C TYR A 32 -3.36 1.24 14.87
N THR A 33 -4.49 1.43 15.55
CA THR A 33 -5.32 0.32 16.04
C THR A 33 -6.23 -0.31 14.99
N GLY A 34 -6.48 0.40 13.88
CA GLY A 34 -7.49 0.00 12.90
C GLY A 34 -8.92 0.00 13.46
N GLY A 35 -9.82 -0.74 12.80
CA GLY A 35 -11.22 -0.92 13.24
C GLY A 35 -12.15 0.26 12.97
N GLU A 36 -11.77 1.18 12.08
CA GLU A 36 -12.58 2.35 11.78
C GLU A 36 -13.89 2.03 11.03
N VAL A 37 -14.87 2.92 11.18
CA VAL A 37 -16.15 2.85 10.46
C VAL A 37 -15.90 2.94 8.96
N GLY A 38 -16.40 1.94 8.22
CA GLY A 38 -16.22 1.83 6.78
C GLY A 38 -15.03 0.96 6.36
N ALA A 39 -14.27 0.40 7.31
CA ALA A 39 -13.31 -0.65 7.01
C ALA A 39 -14.04 -1.91 6.50
N VAL A 40 -13.53 -2.48 5.42
CA VAL A 40 -13.98 -3.73 4.81
C VAL A 40 -12.93 -4.80 5.11
N PRO A 41 -13.06 -5.57 6.19
CA PRO A 41 -12.18 -6.72 6.43
C PRO A 41 -12.47 -7.79 5.38
N GLY A 42 -11.43 -8.21 4.67
CA GLY A 42 -11.54 -9.21 3.60
C GLY A 42 -10.83 -10.52 3.90
N ASP A 43 -11.25 -11.57 3.20
CA ASP A 43 -10.55 -12.86 3.19
C ASP A 43 -9.45 -12.83 2.12
N TRP A 44 -8.20 -12.86 2.57
CA TRP A 44 -7.02 -12.82 1.70
C TRP A 44 -6.96 -14.00 0.72
N ASP A 45 -7.50 -15.17 1.09
CA ASP A 45 -7.44 -16.38 0.28
C ASP A 45 -8.59 -16.47 -0.73
N ALA A 46 -9.57 -15.57 -0.63
CA ALA A 46 -10.73 -15.53 -1.52
C ALA A 46 -10.55 -14.57 -2.72
N VAL A 47 -9.49 -13.77 -2.75
CA VAL A 47 -9.23 -12.74 -3.77
C VAL A 47 -8.04 -13.10 -4.64
N GLN A 48 -8.00 -12.50 -5.83
CA GLN A 48 -6.90 -12.67 -6.78
C GLN A 48 -5.73 -11.72 -6.48
N ALA A 49 -5.98 -10.46 -6.13
CA ALA A 49 -4.91 -9.50 -5.87
C ALA A 49 -5.13 -8.72 -4.57
N ARG A 50 -4.09 -8.69 -3.72
CA ARG A 50 -4.06 -7.93 -2.47
C ARG A 50 -3.29 -6.63 -2.67
N VAL A 51 -3.94 -5.51 -2.40
CA VAL A 51 -3.41 -4.17 -2.61
C VAL A 51 -3.31 -3.44 -1.27
N CYS A 52 -2.11 -3.00 -0.91
CA CYS A 52 -1.93 -2.05 0.18
C CYS A 52 -1.93 -0.64 -0.42
N LEU A 53 -2.96 0.15 -0.12
CA LEU A 53 -2.96 1.58 -0.35
C LEU A 53 -2.11 2.21 0.76
N ALA A 54 -0.99 2.83 0.39
CA ALA A 54 -0.05 3.45 1.30
C ALA A 54 -0.15 4.97 1.17
N PHE A 55 -0.47 5.64 2.27
CA PHE A 55 -0.48 7.10 2.32
C PHE A 55 0.80 7.59 3.02
N PRO A 56 1.69 8.35 2.36
CA PRO A 56 2.99 8.75 2.89
C PRO A 56 2.89 9.93 3.89
N ASP A 57 1.89 9.90 4.75
CA ASP A 57 1.64 10.87 5.82
C ASP A 57 0.91 10.16 6.96
N VAL A 58 0.78 10.83 8.10
CA VAL A 58 0.05 10.30 9.25
C VAL A 58 -1.42 10.06 8.93
N TYR A 59 -1.98 9.11 9.67
CA TYR A 59 -3.39 8.73 9.58
C TYR A 59 -4.36 9.92 9.55
N ASP A 60 -4.20 10.93 10.44
CA ASP A 60 -5.10 12.10 10.51
C ASP A 60 -5.22 12.83 9.16
N ILE A 61 -4.12 12.90 8.40
CA ILE A 61 -4.07 13.56 7.09
C ILE A 61 -4.62 12.64 6.01
N GLY A 62 -4.12 11.40 5.94
CA GLY A 62 -4.50 10.48 4.88
C GLY A 62 -5.96 10.02 4.96
N MET A 63 -6.52 9.84 6.17
CA MET A 63 -7.94 9.51 6.37
C MET A 63 -8.89 10.62 5.89
N SER A 64 -8.37 11.85 5.72
CA SER A 64 -9.14 12.99 5.23
C SER A 64 -9.12 13.10 3.70
N HIS A 65 -8.32 12.26 3.03
CA HIS A 65 -8.11 12.34 1.58
C HIS A 65 -9.21 11.60 0.79
N LEU A 66 -10.03 12.35 0.02
CA LEU A 66 -11.18 11.78 -0.69
C LEU A 66 -10.76 10.78 -1.78
N GLY A 67 -9.80 11.13 -2.64
CA GLY A 67 -9.35 10.22 -3.71
C GLY A 67 -8.79 8.90 -3.17
N TYR A 68 -8.24 8.92 -1.95
CA TYR A 68 -7.74 7.72 -1.30
C TYR A 68 -8.87 6.79 -0.84
N LYS A 69 -9.97 7.37 -0.35
CA LYS A 69 -11.21 6.63 -0.02
C LYS A 69 -11.90 6.08 -1.26
N ILE A 70 -11.88 6.82 -2.37
CA ILE A 70 -12.47 6.35 -3.63
C ILE A 70 -11.70 5.12 -4.13
N LEU A 71 -10.36 5.17 -4.16
CA LEU A 71 -9.53 4.01 -4.53
C LEU A 71 -9.80 2.80 -3.63
N TYR A 72 -9.93 3.02 -2.32
CA TYR A 72 -10.27 1.96 -1.37
C TYR A 72 -11.62 1.31 -1.67
N SER A 73 -12.65 2.09 -1.99
CA SER A 73 -13.97 1.58 -2.39
C SER A 73 -13.88 0.82 -3.71
N VAL A 74 -13.31 1.43 -4.75
CA VAL A 74 -13.23 0.84 -6.10
C VAL A 74 -12.55 -0.53 -6.09
N LEU A 75 -11.48 -0.69 -5.31
CA LEU A 75 -10.80 -1.98 -5.16
C LEU A 75 -11.63 -2.97 -4.32
N ASN A 76 -12.26 -2.55 -3.23
CA ASN A 76 -13.04 -3.47 -2.40
C ASN A 76 -14.44 -3.80 -2.97
N ASP A 77 -14.93 -3.01 -3.94
CA ASP A 77 -16.17 -3.27 -4.68
C ASP A 77 -15.97 -4.32 -5.80
N ASP A 78 -14.73 -4.58 -6.23
CA ASP A 78 -14.40 -5.68 -7.14
C ASP A 78 -14.09 -6.95 -6.33
N PRO A 79 -14.85 -8.05 -6.51
CA PRO A 79 -14.68 -9.26 -5.70
C PRO A 79 -13.35 -9.99 -5.93
N ARG A 80 -12.56 -9.59 -6.92
CA ARG A 80 -11.23 -10.17 -7.20
C ARG A 80 -10.10 -9.45 -6.47
N THR A 81 -10.36 -8.31 -5.85
CA THR A 81 -9.34 -7.51 -5.18
C THR A 81 -9.66 -7.30 -3.70
N LEU A 82 -8.61 -7.14 -2.91
CA LEU A 82 -8.68 -6.73 -1.51
C LEU A 82 -7.78 -5.52 -1.33
N ALA A 83 -8.35 -4.38 -0.92
CA ALA A 83 -7.60 -3.21 -0.53
C ALA A 83 -7.54 -3.06 0.98
N GLU A 84 -6.33 -2.88 1.49
CA GLU A 84 -6.05 -2.50 2.87
C GLU A 84 -5.19 -1.23 2.89
N ARG A 85 -5.10 -0.57 4.04
CA ARG A 85 -4.50 0.75 4.15
C ARG A 85 -3.34 0.77 5.12
N ALA A 86 -2.31 1.52 4.75
CA ALA A 86 -1.18 1.83 5.60
C ALA A 86 -0.86 3.32 5.54
N TYR A 87 -0.29 3.83 6.62
CA TYR A 87 0.06 5.24 6.79
C TYR A 87 1.49 5.34 7.31
N CYS A 88 2.17 6.44 7.00
CA CYS A 88 3.48 6.67 7.59
C CYS A 88 3.32 6.82 9.11
N PRO A 89 4.07 6.06 9.92
CA PRO A 89 4.04 6.24 11.37
C PRO A 89 4.61 7.61 11.74
N TRP A 90 4.18 8.13 12.89
CA TRP A 90 4.84 9.27 13.49
C TRP A 90 6.21 8.86 14.06
N VAL A 91 7.07 9.84 14.34
CA VAL A 91 8.49 9.60 14.71
C VAL A 91 8.70 8.73 15.95
N ASP A 92 7.76 8.76 16.89
CA ASP A 92 7.76 7.95 18.11
C ASP A 92 7.36 6.50 17.85
N MET A 93 6.35 6.28 17.01
CA MET A 93 5.94 4.96 16.55
C MET A 93 7.02 4.34 15.65
N GLU A 94 7.61 5.11 14.73
CA GLU A 94 8.75 4.65 13.94
C GLU A 94 9.88 4.16 14.84
N ARG A 95 10.23 4.93 15.89
CA ARG A 95 11.25 4.52 16.86
C ARG A 95 10.92 3.19 17.52
N GLU A 96 9.69 3.02 18.03
CA GLU A 96 9.30 1.75 18.67
C GLU A 96 9.33 0.57 17.69
N LEU A 97 8.90 0.76 16.44
CA LEU A 97 8.98 -0.28 15.40
C LEU A 97 10.43 -0.69 15.13
N ARG A 98 11.33 0.27 14.97
CA ARG A 98 12.76 0.01 14.73
C ARG A 98 13.44 -0.65 15.92
N GLU A 99 13.23 -0.15 17.13
CA GLU A 99 13.83 -0.72 18.35
C GLU A 99 13.40 -2.17 18.60
N ARG A 100 12.20 -2.53 18.16
CA ARG A 100 11.61 -3.86 18.35
C ARG A 100 11.71 -4.76 17.12
N ASP A 101 12.33 -4.27 16.04
CA ASP A 101 12.41 -4.95 14.74
C ASP A 101 11.03 -5.41 14.21
N LEU A 102 9.99 -4.61 14.43
CA LEU A 102 8.63 -4.88 13.98
C LEU A 102 8.35 -4.19 12.63
N PRO A 103 7.63 -4.86 11.71
CA PRO A 103 7.29 -4.26 10.43
C PRO A 103 6.17 -3.22 10.58
N LEU A 104 6.11 -2.28 9.62
CA LEU A 104 4.89 -1.51 9.35
C LEU A 104 3.83 -2.45 8.76
N VAL A 105 2.60 -2.34 9.27
CA VAL A 105 1.48 -3.21 8.86
C VAL A 105 0.27 -2.41 8.41
N SER A 106 -0.63 -3.07 7.66
CA SER A 106 -1.95 -2.53 7.30
C SER A 106 -2.88 -2.38 8.51
N LEU A 107 -3.85 -1.47 8.43
CA LEU A 107 -4.81 -1.23 9.52
C LEU A 107 -5.91 -2.31 9.62
N GLU A 108 -6.27 -2.94 8.51
CA GLU A 108 -7.38 -3.88 8.45
C GLU A 108 -7.02 -5.22 9.08
N SER A 109 -5.90 -5.81 8.65
CA SER A 109 -5.50 -7.17 9.02
C SER A 109 -4.14 -7.25 9.73
N TYR A 110 -3.45 -6.12 9.89
CA TYR A 110 -2.10 -6.07 10.48
C TYR A 110 -1.07 -6.90 9.72
N ARG A 111 -1.19 -6.96 8.39
CA ARG A 111 -0.24 -7.62 7.51
C ARG A 111 0.92 -6.69 7.14
N PRO A 112 2.18 -7.17 7.19
CA PRO A 112 3.32 -6.44 6.65
C PRO A 112 3.11 -6.01 5.20
N LEU A 113 3.64 -4.85 4.80
CA LEU A 113 3.49 -4.34 3.43
C LEU A 113 4.12 -5.30 2.38
N ALA A 114 5.19 -6.01 2.73
CA ALA A 114 5.82 -7.00 1.86
C ALA A 114 4.94 -8.22 1.54
N ASP A 115 3.87 -8.47 2.30
CA ASP A 115 2.97 -9.61 2.07
C ASP A 115 1.96 -9.35 0.94
N PHE A 116 1.79 -8.09 0.51
CA PHE A 116 0.83 -7.71 -0.53
C PHE A 116 1.37 -8.00 -1.94
N ASP A 117 0.47 -8.10 -2.92
CA ASP A 117 0.88 -8.20 -4.33
C ASP A 117 1.30 -6.85 -4.90
N VAL A 118 0.61 -5.78 -4.45
CA VAL A 118 0.84 -4.39 -4.86
C VAL A 118 0.81 -3.47 -3.64
N VAL A 119 1.77 -2.54 -3.57
CA VAL A 119 1.78 -1.43 -2.62
C VAL A 119 1.71 -0.12 -3.41
N GLY A 120 0.58 0.59 -3.30
CA GLY A 120 0.31 1.82 -4.04
C GLY A 120 0.43 3.07 -3.18
N PHE A 121 1.41 3.92 -3.50
CA PHE A 121 1.66 5.17 -2.78
C PHE A 121 0.91 6.37 -3.38
N SER A 122 0.28 7.15 -2.50
CA SER A 122 -0.32 8.44 -2.85
C SER A 122 0.70 9.57 -2.86
N LEU A 123 1.16 9.97 -4.06
CA LEU A 123 2.02 11.13 -4.29
C LEU A 123 1.21 12.43 -4.32
N GLN A 124 0.95 13.00 -3.14
CA GLN A 124 0.19 14.25 -3.03
C GLN A 124 1.04 15.51 -3.24
N TYR A 125 2.26 15.50 -2.72
CA TYR A 125 3.22 16.60 -2.77
C TYR A 125 4.62 16.10 -2.42
N GLU A 126 5.66 16.85 -2.75
CA GLU A 126 7.06 16.42 -2.73
C GLU A 126 7.63 16.26 -1.31
N LEU A 127 7.07 16.97 -0.32
CA LEU A 127 7.56 16.95 1.06
C LEU A 127 7.38 15.59 1.76
N THR A 128 6.58 14.69 1.20
CA THR A 128 6.38 13.33 1.76
C THR A 128 7.23 12.26 1.10
N TYR A 129 8.14 12.62 0.20
CA TYR A 129 8.98 11.63 -0.48
C TYR A 129 9.84 10.79 0.47
N THR A 130 10.37 11.40 1.53
CA THR A 130 11.12 10.65 2.55
C THR A 130 10.25 9.68 3.32
N ASN A 131 8.96 10.00 3.52
CA ASN A 131 8.02 9.11 4.21
C ASN A 131 7.76 7.83 3.40
N ILE A 132 7.78 7.92 2.06
CA ILE A 132 7.70 6.74 1.18
C ILE A 132 8.85 5.80 1.49
N LEU A 133 10.08 6.32 1.60
CA LEU A 133 11.26 5.53 1.92
C LEU A 133 11.16 4.90 3.31
N THR A 134 10.69 5.65 4.31
CA THR A 134 10.40 5.12 5.66
C THR A 134 9.40 3.97 5.61
N MET A 135 8.32 4.11 4.84
CA MET A 135 7.29 3.07 4.73
C MET A 135 7.79 1.83 3.98
N LEU A 136 8.62 1.98 2.94
CA LEU A 136 9.23 0.84 2.25
C LEU A 136 10.16 0.05 3.18
N ASP A 137 11.04 0.77 3.90
CA ASP A 137 11.99 0.17 4.84
C ASP A 137 11.28 -0.58 5.98
N LEU A 138 10.38 0.10 6.69
CA LEU A 138 9.58 -0.52 7.76
C LEU A 138 8.65 -1.61 7.23
N GLY A 139 8.16 -1.45 5.99
CA GLY A 139 7.33 -2.42 5.29
C GLY A 139 8.06 -3.67 4.80
N ARG A 140 9.39 -3.73 4.98
CA ARG A 140 10.27 -4.82 4.54
C ARG A 140 10.35 -4.98 3.02
N ILE A 141 10.27 -3.86 2.30
CA ILE A 141 10.37 -3.82 0.84
C ILE A 141 11.70 -3.18 0.46
N PRO A 142 12.50 -3.78 -0.46
CA PRO A 142 13.71 -3.15 -0.96
C PRO A 142 13.45 -1.72 -1.46
N LEU A 143 14.28 -0.78 -1.00
CA LEU A 143 14.08 0.65 -1.26
C LEU A 143 14.07 0.94 -2.76
N ARG A 144 15.12 0.53 -3.48
CA ARG A 144 15.23 0.76 -4.91
C ARG A 144 14.52 -0.34 -5.68
N SER A 145 13.86 0.04 -6.78
CA SER A 145 13.15 -0.91 -7.64
C SER A 145 14.09 -1.96 -8.25
N VAL A 146 15.34 -1.59 -8.54
CA VAL A 146 16.36 -2.50 -9.08
C VAL A 146 16.76 -3.63 -8.13
N ASP A 147 16.54 -3.46 -6.83
CA ASP A 147 16.87 -4.45 -5.80
C ASP A 147 15.70 -5.42 -5.53
N ARG A 148 14.55 -5.24 -6.20
CA ARG A 148 13.35 -6.09 -6.02
C ARG A 148 13.40 -7.34 -6.90
N GLY A 149 13.20 -8.49 -6.27
CA GLY A 149 13.12 -9.80 -6.88
C GLY A 149 11.76 -10.15 -7.49
N GLN A 150 11.61 -11.42 -7.86
CA GLN A 150 10.38 -11.94 -8.48
C GLN A 150 9.19 -11.95 -7.52
N ASP A 151 9.44 -12.15 -6.23
CA ASP A 151 8.41 -12.35 -5.21
C ASP A 151 8.03 -11.08 -4.49
N ASP A 152 8.87 -10.04 -4.52
CA ASP A 152 8.60 -8.73 -3.93
C ASP A 152 7.34 -8.08 -4.52
N PRO A 153 6.60 -7.29 -3.72
CA PRO A 153 5.44 -6.56 -4.21
C PRO A 153 5.79 -5.65 -5.39
N LEU A 154 4.77 -5.35 -6.20
CA LEU A 154 4.85 -4.22 -7.10
C LEU A 154 4.67 -2.93 -6.30
N VAL A 155 5.66 -2.04 -6.33
CA VAL A 155 5.53 -0.72 -5.73
C VAL A 155 5.12 0.29 -6.78
N VAL A 156 3.93 0.85 -6.63
CA VAL A 156 3.40 1.84 -7.57
C VAL A 156 3.16 3.18 -6.89
N ALA A 157 3.13 4.24 -7.69
CA ALA A 157 2.77 5.58 -7.26
C ALA A 157 1.64 6.15 -8.12
N GLY A 158 0.82 7.04 -7.55
CA GLY A 158 -0.18 7.82 -8.27
C GLY A 158 -0.53 9.09 -7.50
N GLY A 159 -1.31 9.98 -8.10
CA GLY A 159 -1.70 11.26 -7.49
C GLY A 159 -1.17 12.48 -8.25
N PRO A 160 -1.44 13.70 -7.78
CA PRO A 160 -1.17 14.93 -8.53
C PRO A 160 0.28 15.09 -9.02
N VAL A 161 1.26 14.73 -8.18
CA VAL A 161 2.69 14.89 -8.55
C VAL A 161 3.26 13.70 -9.30
N ALA A 162 2.46 12.66 -9.60
CA ALA A 162 2.87 11.54 -10.46
C ALA A 162 3.24 11.98 -11.89
N THR A 163 2.87 13.19 -12.29
CA THR A 163 3.24 13.82 -13.57
C THR A 163 4.72 14.23 -13.66
N HIS A 164 5.43 14.32 -12.53
CA HIS A 164 6.86 14.66 -12.48
C HIS A 164 7.62 13.70 -11.54
N PRO A 165 7.61 12.38 -11.81
CA PRO A 165 8.02 11.37 -10.84
C PRO A 165 9.53 11.14 -10.79
N GLU A 166 10.30 11.68 -11.75
CA GLU A 166 11.74 11.47 -11.88
C GLU A 166 12.56 11.64 -10.60
N PRO A 167 12.30 12.63 -9.72
CA PRO A 167 13.04 12.78 -8.46
C PRO A 167 12.95 11.55 -7.53
N VAL A 168 11.94 10.70 -7.70
CA VAL A 168 11.72 9.50 -6.88
C VAL A 168 11.56 8.22 -7.70
N ALA A 169 11.84 8.27 -9.01
CA ALA A 169 11.57 7.17 -9.93
C ALA A 169 12.35 5.88 -9.58
N ASP A 170 13.57 6.01 -9.05
CA ASP A 170 14.41 4.88 -8.61
C ASP A 170 13.76 4.01 -7.53
N PHE A 171 12.74 4.51 -6.82
CA PHE A 171 12.05 3.80 -5.75
C PHE A 171 10.73 3.16 -6.20
N PHE A 172 10.25 3.45 -7.41
CA PHE A 172 8.99 2.93 -7.93
C PHE A 172 9.21 1.94 -9.07
N ASP A 173 8.37 0.89 -9.10
CA ASP A 173 8.33 -0.02 -10.24
C ASP A 173 7.49 0.56 -11.38
N ALA A 174 6.39 1.24 -11.03
CA ALA A 174 5.50 1.90 -11.97
C ALA A 174 4.84 3.14 -11.36
N VAL A 175 4.44 4.08 -12.20
CA VAL A 175 3.77 5.32 -11.82
C VAL A 175 2.54 5.49 -12.70
N VAL A 176 1.37 5.59 -12.08
CA VAL A 176 0.09 5.80 -12.74
C VAL A 176 -0.14 7.30 -12.92
N ILE A 177 -0.25 7.75 -14.16
CA ILE A 177 -0.41 9.14 -14.54
C ILE A 177 -1.82 9.35 -15.10
N GLY A 178 -2.56 10.27 -14.48
CA GLY A 178 -3.94 10.58 -14.87
C GLY A 178 -4.97 9.98 -13.90
N ASP A 179 -6.11 9.55 -14.43
CA ASP A 179 -7.16 8.92 -13.64
C ASP A 179 -6.78 7.49 -13.27
N GLY A 180 -6.41 7.30 -12.00
CA GLY A 180 -5.91 6.05 -11.47
C GLY A 180 -6.98 5.08 -11.00
N GLU A 181 -8.25 5.48 -10.91
CA GLU A 181 -9.28 4.70 -10.21
C GLU A 181 -9.55 3.36 -10.88
N ALA A 182 -9.92 3.36 -12.16
CA ALA A 182 -10.10 2.13 -12.93
C ALA A 182 -8.77 1.43 -13.27
N LYS A 183 -7.69 2.21 -13.41
CA LYS A 183 -6.38 1.70 -13.83
C LYS A 183 -5.69 0.91 -12.73
N LEU A 184 -5.88 1.25 -11.46
CA LEU A 184 -5.26 0.54 -10.35
C LEU A 184 -5.77 -0.91 -10.23
N THR A 185 -7.08 -1.13 -10.38
CA THR A 185 -7.67 -2.49 -10.38
C THR A 185 -7.14 -3.33 -11.54
N GLU A 186 -7.12 -2.77 -12.76
CA GLU A 186 -6.58 -3.45 -13.95
C GLU A 186 -5.10 -3.82 -13.79
N LEU A 187 -4.31 -2.87 -13.26
CA LEU A 187 -2.88 -3.05 -12.98
C LEU A 187 -2.66 -4.16 -11.95
N ALA A 188 -3.38 -4.13 -10.82
CA ALA A 188 -3.21 -5.11 -9.75
C ALA A 188 -3.55 -6.53 -10.19
N LEU A 189 -4.67 -6.70 -10.92
CA LEU A 189 -5.06 -7.99 -11.47
C LEU A 189 -4.08 -8.48 -12.53
N THR A 190 -3.61 -7.60 -13.42
CA THR A 190 -2.64 -7.96 -14.46
C THR A 190 -1.31 -8.39 -13.85
N TRP A 191 -0.80 -7.63 -12.90
CA TRP A 191 0.45 -7.94 -12.19
C TRP A 191 0.38 -9.31 -11.52
N THR A 192 -0.68 -9.54 -10.75
CA THR A 192 -0.82 -10.75 -9.92
C THR A 192 -1.04 -11.98 -10.79
N ARG A 193 -1.91 -11.90 -11.80
CA ARG A 193 -2.11 -12.98 -12.78
C ARG A 193 -0.80 -13.38 -13.47
N LEU A 194 -0.03 -12.41 -13.96
CA LEU A 194 1.23 -12.70 -14.65
C LEU A 194 2.28 -13.28 -13.68
N LYS A 195 2.25 -12.90 -12.39
CA LYS A 195 3.12 -13.50 -11.36
C LYS A 195 2.79 -14.98 -11.17
N GLU A 196 1.51 -15.32 -11.06
CA GLU A 196 1.01 -16.70 -10.93
C GLU A 196 1.34 -17.56 -12.15
N GLU A 197 1.34 -16.96 -13.34
CA GLU A 197 1.75 -17.60 -14.60
C GLU A 197 3.27 -17.81 -14.71
N GLY A 198 4.06 -17.36 -13.71
CA GLY A 198 5.51 -17.50 -13.69
C GLY A 198 6.24 -16.54 -14.64
N VAL A 199 5.59 -15.46 -15.07
CA VAL A 199 6.19 -14.47 -15.98
C VAL A 199 7.24 -13.66 -15.23
N ALA A 200 8.41 -13.49 -15.86
CA ALA A 200 9.50 -12.74 -15.25
C ALA A 200 9.10 -11.29 -14.96
N ARG A 201 9.51 -10.74 -13.82
CA ARG A 201 9.22 -9.36 -13.37
C ARG A 201 9.41 -8.31 -14.47
N SER A 202 10.51 -8.37 -15.21
CA SER A 202 10.79 -7.43 -16.30
C SER A 202 9.76 -7.49 -17.44
N GLN A 203 9.23 -8.67 -17.75
CA GLN A 203 8.15 -8.84 -18.72
C GLN A 203 6.80 -8.38 -18.16
N ARG A 204 6.55 -8.61 -16.86
CA ARG A 204 5.36 -8.08 -16.17
C ARG A 204 5.32 -6.55 -16.23
N LEU A 205 6.44 -5.90 -15.91
CA LEU A 205 6.56 -4.44 -15.98
C LEU A 205 6.32 -3.89 -17.39
N ARG A 206 6.83 -4.57 -18.44
CA ARG A 206 6.52 -4.21 -19.83
C ARG A 206 5.03 -4.33 -20.15
N ALA A 207 4.39 -5.40 -19.72
CA ALA A 207 2.95 -5.57 -19.89
C ALA A 207 2.14 -4.46 -19.20
N LEU A 208 2.59 -3.99 -18.02
CA LEU A 208 1.95 -2.85 -17.36
C LEU A 208 2.09 -1.56 -18.18
N ALA A 209 3.26 -1.29 -18.78
CA ALA A 209 3.46 -0.11 -19.62
C ALA A 209 2.51 -0.07 -20.84
N GLU A 210 2.07 -1.23 -21.33
CA GLU A 210 1.14 -1.35 -22.45
C GLU A 210 -0.33 -1.00 -22.10
N LEU A 211 -0.69 -0.95 -20.81
CA LEU A 211 -2.06 -0.62 -20.36
C LEU A 211 -2.42 0.86 -20.55
N GLY A 212 -1.44 1.70 -20.90
CA GLY A 212 -1.60 3.15 -21.09
C GLY A 212 -1.73 3.92 -19.78
N GLY A 213 -1.14 5.12 -19.73
CA GLY A 213 -1.14 5.95 -18.52
C GLY A 213 -0.25 5.40 -17.39
N ILE A 214 0.59 4.40 -17.68
CA ILE A 214 1.55 3.81 -16.73
C ILE A 214 2.96 4.10 -17.23
N TYR A 215 3.69 4.88 -16.45
CA TYR A 215 5.11 5.11 -16.63
C TYR A 215 5.90 4.06 -15.84
N VAL A 216 6.85 3.39 -16.48
CA VAL A 216 7.71 2.37 -15.86
C VAL A 216 9.16 2.83 -15.98
N PRO A 217 9.77 3.38 -14.91
CA PRO A 217 11.09 4.02 -14.99
C PRO A 217 12.18 3.14 -15.59
N SER A 218 12.20 1.86 -15.24
CA SER A 218 13.22 0.90 -15.69
C SER A 218 13.22 0.62 -17.22
N LEU A 219 12.23 1.13 -17.97
CA LEU A 219 12.16 0.99 -19.42
C LEU A 219 12.78 2.17 -20.18
N TYR A 220 13.31 3.18 -19.48
CA TYR A 220 13.85 4.39 -20.07
C TYR A 220 15.27 4.69 -19.57
N GLU A 221 16.06 5.31 -20.43
CA GLU A 221 17.36 5.88 -20.06
C GLU A 221 17.19 7.38 -19.85
N VAL A 222 17.66 7.89 -18.71
CA VAL A 222 17.65 9.32 -18.41
C VAL A 222 18.98 9.92 -18.83
N ALA A 223 18.94 11.00 -19.60
CA ALA A 223 20.10 11.84 -19.89
C ALA A 223 19.94 13.18 -19.18
N VAL A 224 20.99 13.61 -18.49
CA VAL A 224 21.08 14.92 -17.82
C VAL A 224 21.77 15.93 -18.74
#